data_AF-A0A945MMV1-F1
#
_entry.id   AF-A0A945MMV1-F1
#
_cell.length_a   1.000
_cell.length_b   1.000
_cell.length_c   1.000
_cell.angle_alpha   90.00
_cell.angle_beta   90.00
_cell.angle_gamma   90.00
#
_symmetry.space_group_name_H-M   'P 1'
#
loop_
_entity.id
_entity.type
_entity.pdbx_description
1 polymer ?
#
loop_
_entity_poly.entity_id
_entity_poly.type
_entity_poly.pdbx_seq_one_letter_code
_entity_poly.pdbx_strand_id
1 'polypeptide(L)'
;MVTKQNNVLTIRVPKYLKYRIDKMAYHQGVSMNQFAINAFTREISELESAAFFQAQYEGRKPKEIMEDFDAVMNKGPKRNKQPAWDQIDSCNKADKYHTWCGSLF
;
A
#
# COMPACT_ATOMS: atom_id res chain seq x y z
N MET A 1 -9.62 -30.14 3.38
CA MET A 1 -8.60 -30.07 4.44
C MET A 1 -7.24 -29.89 3.76
N VAL A 2 -6.66 -28.70 3.81
CA VAL A 2 -5.33 -28.46 3.23
C VAL A 2 -4.30 -29.02 4.22
N THR A 3 -3.66 -30.13 3.86
CA THR A 3 -2.63 -30.76 4.68
C THR A 3 -1.35 -29.93 4.62
N LYS A 4 -0.73 -29.69 5.79
CA LYS A 4 0.52 -28.93 5.94
C LYS A 4 1.69 -29.75 5.38
N GLN A 5 1.81 -29.80 4.06
CA GLN A 5 2.91 -30.44 3.33
C GLN A 5 4.09 -29.47 3.33
N ASN A 6 5.10 -29.72 4.16
CA ASN A 6 6.32 -28.91 4.16
C ASN A 6 7.10 -29.21 2.88
N ASN A 7 7.22 -28.22 1.98
CA ASN A 7 8.07 -28.29 0.80
C ASN A 7 9.35 -27.46 1.06
N VAL A 8 10.51 -28.10 0.94
CA VAL A 8 11.82 -27.46 1.20
C VAL A 8 12.42 -26.97 -0.12
N LEU A 9 12.55 -25.65 -0.25
CA LEU A 9 13.20 -25.00 -1.40
C LEU A 9 14.68 -24.75 -1.10
N THR A 10 15.58 -25.28 -1.92
CA THR A 10 17.03 -25.02 -1.84
C THR A 10 17.49 -24.29 -3.10
N ILE A 11 18.11 -23.11 -2.94
CA ILE A 11 18.59 -22.30 -4.06
C ILE A 11 20.09 -22.03 -3.96
N ARG A 12 20.78 -22.01 -5.11
CA ARG A 12 22.19 -21.60 -5.20
C ARG A 12 22.26 -20.16 -5.66
N VAL A 13 22.98 -19.34 -4.90
CA VAL A 13 22.98 -17.89 -5.07
C VAL A 13 24.43 -17.40 -5.19
N PRO A 14 24.73 -16.47 -6.12
CA PRO A 14 26.06 -15.85 -6.18
C PRO A 14 26.46 -15.20 -4.85
N LYS A 15 27.76 -15.21 -4.54
CA LYS A 15 28.28 -14.69 -3.26
C LYS A 15 27.85 -13.24 -2.98
N TYR A 16 27.89 -12.39 -4.01
CA TYR A 16 27.50 -10.98 -3.88
C TYR A 16 26.02 -10.83 -3.48
N LEU A 17 25.15 -11.67 -4.03
CA LEU A 17 23.72 -11.60 -3.78
C LEU A 17 23.39 -12.12 -2.38
N LYS A 18 24.03 -13.22 -1.97
CA LYS A 18 23.95 -13.72 -0.59
C LYS A 18 24.32 -12.62 0.43
N TYR A 19 25.41 -11.90 0.20
CA TYR A 19 25.84 -10.80 1.09
C TYR A 19 24.79 -9.68 1.18
N ARG A 20 24.18 -9.30 0.06
CA ARG A 20 23.12 -8.29 0.03
C ARG A 20 21.88 -8.74 0.80
N ILE A 21 21.47 -10.00 0.62
CA ILE A 21 20.32 -10.58 1.33
C ILE A 21 20.60 -10.60 2.84
N ASP A 22 21.79 -11.01 3.25
CA ASP A 22 22.20 -11.06 4.65
C ASP A 22 22.15 -9.67 5.32
N LYS A 23 22.68 -8.65 4.63
CA LYS A 23 22.62 -7.26 5.09
C LYS A 23 21.17 -6.76 5.24
N MET A 24 20.31 -7.05 4.27
CA MET A 24 18.90 -6.63 4.33
C MET A 24 18.11 -7.37 5.41
N ALA A 25 18.38 -8.67 5.59
CA ALA A 25 17.80 -9.46 6.67
C ALA A 25 18.21 -8.91 8.04
N TYR A 26 19.49 -8.55 8.22
CA TYR A 26 19.99 -7.90 9.42
C TYR A 26 19.28 -6.56 9.70
N HIS A 27 19.10 -5.72 8.68
CA HIS A 27 18.38 -4.44 8.83
C HIS A 27 16.91 -4.61 9.22
N GLN A 28 16.26 -5.68 8.78
CA GLN A 28 14.88 -6.01 9.17
C GLN A 28 14.79 -6.78 10.49
N GLY A 29 15.91 -7.19 11.08
CA GLY A 29 15.95 -7.95 12.33
C GLY A 29 15.41 -9.37 12.20
N VAL A 30 15.46 -9.96 11.00
CA VAL A 30 14.95 -11.32 10.72
C VAL A 30 16.06 -12.24 10.22
N SER A 31 15.84 -13.55 10.33
CA SER A 31 16.77 -14.52 9.74
C SER A 31 16.77 -14.43 8.21
N MET A 32 17.89 -14.77 7.58
CA MET A 32 18.03 -14.75 6.12
C MET A 32 16.99 -15.63 5.39
N ASN A 33 16.63 -16.78 5.96
CA ASN A 33 15.62 -17.66 5.36
C ASN A 33 14.21 -17.07 5.43
N GLN A 34 13.85 -16.46 6.57
CA GLN A 34 12.56 -15.78 6.72
C GLN A 34 12.47 -14.55 5.82
N PHE A 35 13.56 -13.79 5.73
CA PHE A 35 13.68 -12.68 4.81
C PHE A 35 13.45 -13.14 3.36
N ALA A 36 14.09 -14.24 2.94
CA ALA A 36 13.93 -14.76 1.59
C ALA A 36 12.47 -15.17 1.30
N ILE A 37 11.82 -15.85 2.24
CA ILE A 37 10.40 -16.22 2.11
C ILE A 37 9.53 -14.97 1.94
N ASN A 38 9.69 -13.99 2.82
CA ASN A 38 8.91 -12.75 2.76
C ASN A 38 9.15 -11.98 1.46
N ALA A 39 10.40 -11.91 1.01
CA ALA A 39 10.75 -11.28 -0.25
C ALA A 39 10.10 -11.99 -1.44
N PHE A 40 10.13 -13.33 -1.48
CA PHE A 40 9.46 -14.09 -2.53
C PHE A 40 7.94 -13.92 -2.51
N THR A 41 7.32 -13.96 -1.33
CA THR A 41 5.88 -13.72 -1.20
C THR A 41 5.52 -12.34 -1.70
N ARG A 42 6.29 -11.30 -1.32
CA ARG A 42 6.04 -9.93 -1.74
C ARG A 42 6.18 -9.78 -3.25
N GLU A 43 7.26 -10.31 -3.83
CA GLU A 43 7.51 -10.25 -5.27
C GLU A 43 6.41 -10.96 -6.07
N ILE A 44 5.96 -12.14 -5.63
CA ILE A 44 4.86 -12.86 -6.27
C ILE A 44 3.58 -12.02 -6.23
N SER A 45 3.22 -11.46 -5.07
CA SER A 45 2.05 -10.59 -4.95
C SER A 45 2.16 -9.33 -5.80
N GLU A 46 3.34 -8.74 -5.93
CA GLU A 46 3.60 -7.58 -6.79
C GLU A 46 3.40 -7.95 -8.28
N LEU A 47 3.93 -9.09 -8.73
CA LEU A 47 3.77 -9.57 -10.10
C LEU A 47 2.31 -9.92 -10.43
N GLU A 48 1.61 -10.60 -9.53
CA GLU A 48 0.19 -10.93 -9.69
C GLU A 48 -0.67 -9.68 -9.74
N SER A 49 -0.40 -8.71 -8.87
CA SER A 49 -1.10 -7.42 -8.86
C SER A 49 -0.85 -6.66 -10.15
N ALA A 50 0.40 -6.57 -10.60
CA ALA A 50 0.76 -5.91 -11.85
C ALA A 50 0.04 -6.55 -13.04
N ALA A 51 0.02 -7.88 -13.13
CA ALA A 51 -0.70 -8.61 -14.17
C ALA A 51 -2.22 -8.39 -14.11
N PHE A 52 -2.80 -8.39 -12.90
CA PHE A 52 -4.23 -8.13 -12.69
C PHE A 52 -4.61 -6.72 -13.17
N PHE A 53 -3.87 -5.70 -12.75
CA PHE A 53 -4.12 -4.32 -13.16
C PHE A 53 -3.91 -4.16 -14.66
N GLN A 54 -2.84 -4.73 -15.21
CA GLN A 54 -2.59 -4.69 -16.64
C GLN A 54 -3.76 -5.28 -17.43
N ALA A 55 -4.24 -6.47 -17.08
CA ALA A 55 -5.40 -7.08 -17.73
C ALA A 55 -6.69 -6.25 -17.58
N GLN A 56 -6.88 -5.58 -16.43
CA GLN A 56 -8.05 -4.74 -16.17
C GLN A 56 -8.02 -3.40 -16.93
N TYR A 57 -6.84 -2.90 -17.25
CA TYR A 57 -6.63 -1.64 -17.97
C TYR A 57 -6.36 -1.82 -19.47
N GLU A 58 -5.97 -3.01 -19.92
CA GLU A 58 -5.80 -3.33 -21.33
C GLU A 58 -7.12 -3.14 -22.09
N GLY A 59 -7.15 -2.12 -22.94
CA GLY A 59 -8.31 -1.77 -23.78
C GLY A 59 -9.28 -0.73 -23.21
N ARG A 60 -9.08 -0.26 -21.97
CA ARG A 60 -9.95 0.78 -21.35
C ARG A 60 -9.32 2.16 -21.46
N LYS A 61 -10.11 3.18 -21.83
CA LYS A 61 -9.60 4.56 -21.87
C LYS A 61 -9.53 5.13 -20.45
N PRO A 62 -8.53 5.98 -20.13
CA PRO A 62 -8.42 6.62 -18.82
C PRO A 62 -9.69 7.36 -18.37
N LYS A 63 -10.44 7.93 -19.32
CA LYS A 63 -11.70 8.63 -19.06
C LYS A 63 -12.81 7.70 -18.58
N GLU A 64 -12.92 6.51 -19.17
CA GLU A 64 -13.95 5.52 -18.84
C GLU A 64 -13.72 4.95 -17.43
N ILE A 65 -12.45 4.74 -17.04
CA ILE A 65 -12.08 4.31 -15.69
C ILE A 65 -12.45 5.37 -14.65
N MET A 66 -12.24 6.65 -14.97
CA MET A 66 -12.55 7.76 -14.08
C MET A 66 -14.06 7.95 -13.93
N GLU A 67 -14.83 7.79 -15.01
CA GLU A 67 -16.29 7.84 -14.99
C GLU A 67 -16.88 6.67 -14.17
N ASP A 68 -16.35 5.46 -14.33
CA ASP A 68 -16.72 4.28 -13.51
C ASP A 68 -16.40 4.53 -12.02
N PHE A 69 -15.24 5.14 -11.74
CA PHE A 69 -14.84 5.49 -10.37
C PHE A 69 -15.80 6.52 -9.75
N ASP A 70 -16.12 7.60 -10.47
CA ASP A 70 -17.06 8.62 -10.01
C ASP A 70 -18.46 8.04 -9.81
N ALA A 71 -18.91 7.12 -10.68
CA ALA A 71 -20.19 6.44 -10.54
C ALA A 71 -20.25 5.59 -9.25
N VAL A 72 -19.19 4.86 -8.91
CA VAL A 72 -19.10 4.08 -7.66
C VAL A 72 -19.05 4.98 -6.44
N MET A 73 -18.22 6.04 -6.47
CA MET A 73 -18.09 6.97 -5.36
C MET A 73 -19.39 7.74 -5.07
N ASN A 74 -20.16 8.06 -6.11
CA ASN A 74 -21.47 8.72 -5.99
C ASN A 74 -22.58 7.81 -5.45
N LYS A 75 -22.39 6.49 -5.45
CA LYS A 75 -23.35 5.52 -4.90
C LYS A 75 -23.29 5.42 -3.38
N GLY A 76 -22.19 5.86 -2.77
CA GLY A 76 -22.03 5.87 -1.32
C GLY A 76 -23.02 6.81 -0.61
N PRO A 77 -23.37 6.54 0.66
CA PRO A 77 -24.22 7.46 1.42
C PRO A 77 -23.52 8.82 1.51
N LYS A 78 -24.20 9.87 1.05
CA LYS A 78 -23.71 11.25 1.21
C LYS A 78 -23.45 11.49 2.70
N ARG A 79 -22.24 11.93 3.04
CA ARG A 79 -21.81 12.21 4.41
C ARG A 79 -22.55 13.44 4.92
N ASN A 80 -23.81 13.25 5.31
CA ASN A 80 -24.66 14.36 5.76
C ASN A 80 -24.32 14.80 7.20
N LYS A 81 -23.45 14.07 7.91
CA LYS A 81 -22.88 14.43 9.21
C LYS A 81 -21.47 13.85 9.32
N GLN A 82 -20.45 14.64 8.99
CA GLN A 82 -19.09 14.34 9.45
C GLN A 82 -19.02 14.55 10.97
N PRO A 83 -18.38 13.64 11.71
CA PRO A 83 -18.17 13.83 13.14
C PRO A 83 -17.30 15.07 13.41
N ALA A 84 -17.46 15.69 14.57
CA ALA A 84 -16.84 16.98 14.89
C ALA A 84 -15.29 16.98 14.77
N TRP A 85 -14.64 15.84 14.94
CA TRP A 85 -13.18 15.69 14.80
C TRP A 85 -12.68 15.59 13.35
N ASP A 86 -13.56 15.31 12.39
CA ASP A 86 -13.27 15.22 10.94
C ASP A 86 -13.72 16.49 10.20
N GLN A 87 -14.27 17.47 10.93
CA GLN A 87 -14.61 18.77 10.38
C GLN A 87 -13.31 19.54 10.16
N ILE A 88 -13.04 19.91 8.92
CA ILE A 88 -11.93 20.80 8.59
C ILE A 88 -12.26 22.14 9.25
N ASP A 89 -11.52 22.47 10.31
CA ASP A 89 -11.62 23.77 10.96
C ASP A 89 -11.41 24.86 9.90
N SER A 90 -12.47 25.61 9.63
CA SER A 90 -12.49 26.69 8.63
C SER A 90 -11.55 27.87 8.95
N CYS A 91 -10.63 27.71 9.90
CA CYS A 91 -9.63 28.69 10.29
C CYS A 91 -8.66 29.07 9.14
N ASN A 92 -8.55 28.26 8.08
CA ASN A 92 -7.62 28.52 6.97
C ASN A 92 -8.18 29.31 5.77
N LYS A 93 -9.35 29.97 5.88
CA LYS A 93 -9.86 30.85 4.79
C LYS A 93 -9.86 32.34 5.08
N ALA A 94 -9.38 32.77 6.25
CA ALA A 94 -9.38 34.18 6.62
C ALA A 94 -8.03 34.72 7.14
N ASP A 95 -6.90 34.09 6.81
CA ASP A 95 -5.60 34.64 7.19
C ASP A 95 -5.08 35.62 6.13
N LYS A 96 -5.66 36.83 6.15
CA LYS A 96 -4.98 38.03 5.65
C LYS A 96 -4.22 38.79 6.75
N TYR A 97 -4.31 38.37 8.02
CA TYR A 97 -3.53 38.98 9.10
C TYR A 97 -3.18 37.95 10.17
N HIS A 98 -1.88 37.84 10.48
CA HIS A 98 -1.31 37.10 11.60
C HIS A 98 -2.13 37.23 12.89
N THR A 99 -2.58 36.11 13.45
CA THR A 99 -2.53 35.91 14.91
C THR A 99 -2.45 34.42 15.24
N TRP A 100 -1.53 34.12 16.14
CA TRP A 100 -1.19 32.81 16.67
C TRP A 100 -2.39 31.97 17.14
N CYS A 101 -2.54 30.75 16.62
CA CYS A 101 -3.26 29.69 17.32
C CYS A 101 -2.27 28.97 18.27
N GLY A 102 -2.11 29.55 19.45
CA GLY A 102 -1.41 28.92 20.57
C GLY A 102 -2.31 28.85 21.80
N SER A 103 -2.34 27.65 22.39
CA SER A 103 -2.82 27.31 23.75
C SER A 103 -4.34 27.23 23.96
N LEU A 104 -4.84 26.04 24.28
CA LEU A 104 -5.21 25.68 25.66
C LEU A 104 -5.59 24.18 25.74
N PHE A 105 -4.86 23.45 26.59
CA PHE A 105 -5.14 22.14 27.24
C PHE A 105 -5.45 20.90 26.38
#